data_AF-A0AA85A9B5-F1
#
_entry.id   AF-A0AA85A9B5-F1
#
_cell.length_a   1.000
_cell.length_b   1.000
_cell.length_c   1.000
_cell.angle_alpha   90.00
_cell.angle_beta   90.00
_cell.angle_gamma   90.00
#
_symmetry.space_group_name_H-M   'P 1'
#
loop_
_entity.id
_entity.type
_entity.pdbx_description
1 polymer ?
#
loop_
_entity_poly.entity_id
_entity_poly.type
_entity_poly.pdbx_seq_one_letter_code
_entity_poly.pdbx_strand_id
1 'polypeptide(L)'
;MFFPVLLMTYMFKFSQPLSCLDDDGHAVDWFVGYKLPKGYDVVFMNADQRDWQLSKFPINEKGMMRNTFESMFDLIDKPDSVIGMYNDEIPNWTKPLGYDRENLWWGHMKGAFAFDDTDTGFWVIHSIPKLSYTNLSYVYPRTGYTYGQHFLCVTLEKKYLESLITQFALARPLFQGAYISPSVKSEFPDLAKLLQNQKVFTVTPSRVIEIQTAKSSFQLNHFSKSSDFGKDLYADFVAPKLKKSLDTETWQHDGSIPSACRRQYSVKNIKSIYIGATGTTIRNAQDHAKWAVTVSSKKPTEDTGNWICLGDINRQPHQLERGGGTMCIKDQKLWQSFYNLVQRVEECSRTDYTFVTTHLFKRLWTLIGVVQFFYA
;
A
#
# COMPACT_ATOMS: atom_id res chain seq x y z
N MET A 1 -40.32 -52.92 -21.84
CA MET A 1 -39.40 -52.38 -20.83
C MET A 1 -38.94 -51.02 -21.31
N PHE A 2 -39.47 -49.93 -20.72
CA PHE A 2 -38.99 -48.58 -20.95
C PHE A 2 -37.92 -48.28 -19.90
N PHE A 3 -36.68 -48.08 -20.32
CA PHE A 3 -35.61 -47.57 -19.46
C PHE A 3 -35.69 -46.04 -19.45
N PRO A 4 -35.92 -45.37 -18.31
CA PRO A 4 -35.79 -43.93 -18.23
C PRO A 4 -34.29 -43.62 -18.21
N VAL A 5 -33.80 -42.94 -19.26
CA VAL A 5 -32.46 -42.36 -19.27
C VAL A 5 -32.52 -41.12 -18.37
N LEU A 6 -31.93 -41.23 -17.18
CA LEU A 6 -31.78 -40.10 -16.26
C LEU A 6 -30.70 -39.18 -16.84
N LEU A 7 -31.12 -38.07 -17.46
CA LEU A 7 -30.20 -37.04 -17.95
C LEU A 7 -29.65 -36.26 -16.76
N MET A 8 -28.45 -36.64 -16.29
CA MET A 8 -27.75 -35.96 -15.22
C MET A 8 -27.14 -34.66 -15.79
N THR A 9 -27.85 -33.55 -15.65
CA THR A 9 -27.34 -32.22 -16.02
C THR A 9 -26.24 -31.81 -15.04
N TYR A 10 -24.98 -31.98 -15.44
CA TYR A 10 -23.85 -31.38 -14.73
C TYR A 10 -23.93 -29.86 -14.89
N MET A 11 -24.49 -29.19 -13.89
CA MET A 11 -24.36 -27.74 -13.72
C MET A 11 -22.89 -27.44 -13.41
N PHE A 12 -22.09 -27.17 -14.45
CA PHE A 12 -20.77 -26.57 -14.25
C PHE A 12 -20.98 -25.17 -13.66
N LYS A 13 -20.84 -25.05 -12.33
CA LYS A 13 -20.66 -23.74 -11.69
C LYS A 13 -19.30 -23.23 -12.13
N PHE A 14 -19.28 -22.36 -13.14
CA PHE A 14 -18.11 -21.53 -13.40
C PHE A 14 -17.99 -20.55 -12.21
N SER A 15 -17.05 -20.81 -11.31
CA SER A 15 -16.62 -19.80 -10.35
C SER A 15 -15.98 -18.66 -11.14
N GLN A 16 -16.41 -17.43 -10.92
CA GLN A 16 -15.72 -16.30 -11.53
C GLN A 16 -14.35 -16.14 -10.88
N PRO A 17 -13.26 -15.94 -11.65
CA PRO A 17 -11.95 -15.76 -11.08
C PRO A 17 -11.90 -14.60 -10.10
N LEU A 18 -11.27 -14.80 -8.93
CA LEU A 18 -11.12 -13.75 -7.93
C LEU A 18 -10.28 -12.59 -8.49
N SER A 19 -10.78 -11.36 -8.32
CA SER A 19 -10.12 -10.14 -8.84
C SER A 19 -10.48 -8.90 -8.04
N CYS A 20 -9.80 -7.78 -8.34
CA CYS A 20 -10.31 -6.46 -8.02
C CYS A 20 -11.69 -6.24 -8.67
N LEU A 21 -12.58 -5.54 -7.98
CA LEU A 21 -13.92 -5.22 -8.47
C LEU A 21 -14.12 -3.71 -8.59
N ASP A 22 -14.79 -3.24 -9.65
CA ASP A 22 -15.13 -1.84 -9.84
C ASP A 22 -16.36 -1.40 -9.02
N ASP A 23 -16.87 -0.18 -9.27
CA ASP A 23 -18.02 0.37 -8.56
C ASP A 23 -19.32 -0.42 -8.73
N ASP A 24 -19.49 -1.05 -9.89
CA ASP A 24 -20.68 -1.84 -10.24
C ASP A 24 -20.49 -3.32 -9.90
N GLY A 25 -19.32 -3.71 -9.39
CA GLY A 25 -18.99 -5.08 -8.99
C GLY A 25 -18.42 -5.94 -10.12
N HIS A 26 -18.03 -5.34 -11.25
CA HIS A 26 -17.40 -6.08 -12.34
C HIS A 26 -15.91 -6.29 -12.09
N ALA A 27 -15.40 -7.42 -12.58
CA ALA A 27 -13.99 -7.78 -12.49
C ALA A 27 -13.09 -6.85 -13.32
N VAL A 28 -12.12 -6.20 -12.66
CA VAL A 28 -11.10 -5.35 -13.30
C VAL A 28 -9.69 -5.84 -12.97
N ASP A 29 -8.74 -5.58 -13.86
CA ASP A 29 -7.35 -6.00 -13.65
C ASP A 29 -6.64 -5.16 -12.56
N TRP A 30 -7.10 -3.92 -12.39
CA TRP A 30 -6.63 -3.01 -11.35
C TRP A 30 -7.59 -1.83 -11.21
N PHE A 31 -7.56 -1.17 -10.05
CA PHE A 31 -8.08 0.17 -9.87
C PHE A 31 -7.18 0.98 -8.94
N VAL A 32 -7.20 2.29 -9.07
CA VAL A 32 -6.55 3.23 -8.17
C VAL A 32 -7.50 4.36 -7.87
N GLY A 33 -7.50 4.86 -6.64
CA GLY A 33 -8.39 5.94 -6.27
C GLY A 33 -7.86 6.83 -5.16
N TYR A 34 -8.56 7.94 -5.02
CA TYR A 34 -8.30 9.01 -4.08
C TYR A 34 -9.59 9.40 -3.40
N LYS A 35 -9.65 9.17 -2.09
CA LYS A 35 -10.71 9.65 -1.21
C LYS A 35 -10.45 11.10 -0.84
N LEU A 36 -11.41 12.00 -1.05
CA LEU A 36 -11.24 13.44 -0.86
C LEU A 36 -11.36 13.86 0.62
N PRO A 37 -10.54 14.80 1.13
CA PRO A 37 -10.59 15.22 2.53
C PRO A 37 -11.96 15.80 2.92
N LYS A 38 -12.32 15.67 4.19
CA LYS A 38 -13.61 16.15 4.76
C LYS A 38 -14.84 15.61 4.01
N GLY A 39 -14.80 14.34 3.67
CA GLY A 39 -15.86 13.70 2.89
C GLY A 39 -15.61 12.20 2.74
N TYR A 40 -16.46 11.57 1.95
CA TYR A 40 -16.32 10.17 1.55
C TYR A 40 -16.29 10.00 0.03
N ASP A 41 -16.32 11.11 -0.71
CA ASP A 41 -16.24 11.13 -2.15
C ASP A 41 -14.88 10.61 -2.61
N VAL A 42 -14.92 9.89 -3.72
CA VAL A 42 -13.76 9.24 -4.31
C VAL A 42 -13.65 9.66 -5.75
N VAL A 43 -12.44 10.00 -6.19
CA VAL A 43 -12.08 9.95 -7.60
C VAL A 43 -11.25 8.71 -7.87
N PHE A 44 -11.42 8.08 -9.02
CA PHE A 44 -10.71 6.84 -9.34
C PHE A 44 -10.41 6.70 -10.83
N MET A 45 -9.57 5.71 -11.12
CA MET A 45 -9.30 5.16 -12.44
C MET A 45 -9.25 3.63 -12.31
N ASN A 46 -9.59 2.93 -13.38
CA ASN A 46 -9.42 1.47 -13.47
C ASN A 46 -8.91 1.08 -14.86
N ALA A 47 -8.81 -0.22 -15.11
CA ALA A 47 -8.34 -0.75 -16.39
C ALA A 47 -9.10 -0.20 -17.61
N ASP A 48 -10.41 0.05 -17.46
CA ASP A 48 -11.32 0.46 -18.54
C ASP A 48 -11.53 1.99 -18.60
N GLN A 49 -11.37 2.68 -17.47
CA GLN A 49 -11.57 4.12 -17.27
C GLN A 49 -10.27 4.76 -16.79
N ARG A 50 -9.52 5.31 -17.75
CA ARG A 50 -8.12 5.74 -17.55
C ARG A 50 -7.94 7.23 -17.21
N ASP A 51 -9.05 7.95 -17.03
CA ASP A 51 -9.09 9.34 -16.59
C ASP A 51 -9.75 9.42 -15.21
N TRP A 52 -9.37 10.40 -14.38
CA TRP A 52 -9.99 10.60 -13.07
C TRP A 52 -11.49 10.85 -13.19
N GLN A 53 -12.29 9.95 -12.60
CA GLN A 53 -13.75 10.09 -12.54
C GLN A 53 -14.23 10.03 -11.10
N LEU A 54 -15.30 10.78 -10.82
CA LEU A 54 -15.99 10.69 -9.53
C LEU A 54 -16.71 9.34 -9.44
N SER A 55 -16.50 8.63 -8.33
CA SER A 55 -17.21 7.40 -8.01
C SER A 55 -18.71 7.65 -7.88
N LYS A 56 -19.52 6.67 -8.29
CA LYS A 56 -20.97 6.71 -8.13
C LYS A 56 -21.39 6.67 -6.66
N PHE A 57 -20.51 6.15 -5.80
CA PHE A 57 -20.80 5.87 -4.41
C PHE A 57 -19.72 6.44 -3.48
N PRO A 58 -20.11 6.95 -2.31
CA PRO A 58 -19.12 7.31 -1.31
C PRO A 58 -18.45 6.04 -0.75
N ILE A 59 -17.16 6.14 -0.45
CA ILE A 59 -16.31 4.99 -0.06
C ILE A 59 -16.83 4.21 1.16
N ASN A 60 -17.62 4.86 2.00
CA ASN A 60 -18.15 4.29 3.24
C ASN A 60 -19.45 3.50 3.03
N GLU A 61 -20.02 3.50 1.83
CA GLU A 61 -21.31 2.85 1.54
C GLU A 61 -21.18 1.71 0.55
N LYS A 62 -20.65 1.98 -0.65
CA LYS A 62 -20.53 1.03 -1.78
C LYS A 62 -19.29 1.36 -2.62
N GLY A 63 -19.11 0.63 -3.72
CA GLY A 63 -18.09 0.90 -4.72
C GLY A 63 -16.90 -0.05 -4.64
N MET A 64 -15.88 0.23 -5.45
CA MET A 64 -14.77 -0.69 -5.73
C MET A 64 -14.08 -1.28 -4.48
N MET A 65 -13.79 -0.45 -3.47
CA MET A 65 -13.15 -0.88 -2.22
C MET A 65 -14.04 -1.82 -1.42
N ARG A 66 -15.34 -1.50 -1.32
CA ARG A 66 -16.29 -2.37 -0.63
C ARG A 66 -16.43 -3.69 -1.36
N ASN A 67 -16.73 -3.65 -2.66
CA ASN A 67 -16.96 -4.83 -3.47
C ASN A 67 -15.76 -5.80 -3.37
N THR A 68 -14.54 -5.27 -3.49
CA THR A 68 -13.30 -6.05 -3.39
C THR A 68 -13.06 -6.62 -1.98
N PHE A 69 -13.30 -5.86 -0.92
CA PHE A 69 -13.12 -6.40 0.44
C PHE A 69 -14.16 -7.46 0.79
N GLU A 70 -15.43 -7.26 0.41
CA GLU A 70 -16.50 -8.23 0.69
C GLU A 70 -16.24 -9.55 -0.07
N SER A 71 -15.74 -9.50 -1.32
CA SER A 71 -15.38 -10.72 -2.06
C SER A 71 -14.23 -11.51 -1.40
N MET A 72 -13.30 -10.83 -0.70
CA MET A 72 -12.31 -11.51 0.14
C MET A 72 -12.97 -12.18 1.36
N PHE A 73 -13.90 -11.52 2.04
CA PHE A 73 -14.55 -12.12 3.22
C PHE A 73 -15.38 -13.36 2.88
N ASP A 74 -15.92 -13.44 1.66
CA ASP A 74 -16.62 -14.63 1.14
C ASP A 74 -15.73 -15.89 1.02
N LEU A 75 -14.40 -15.73 1.09
CA LEU A 75 -13.43 -16.82 1.04
C LEU A 75 -13.14 -17.48 2.40
N ILE A 76 -13.66 -16.93 3.49
CA ILE A 76 -13.52 -17.52 4.82
C ILE A 76 -14.18 -18.91 4.81
N ASP A 77 -13.48 -19.89 5.38
CA ASP A 77 -13.87 -21.30 5.42
C ASP A 77 -14.00 -21.98 4.05
N LYS A 78 -13.50 -21.36 2.97
CA LYS A 78 -13.39 -22.01 1.66
C LYS A 78 -12.11 -22.87 1.58
N PRO A 79 -12.16 -23.99 0.83
CA PRO A 79 -10.96 -24.75 0.51
C PRO A 79 -10.02 -23.90 -0.35
N ASP A 80 -8.72 -24.20 -0.31
CA ASP A 80 -7.70 -23.62 -1.20
C ASP A 80 -7.61 -22.08 -1.23
N SER A 81 -8.21 -21.42 -0.24
CA SER A 81 -8.22 -19.97 -0.10
C SER A 81 -7.33 -19.46 1.02
N VAL A 82 -6.90 -18.21 0.86
CA VAL A 82 -6.19 -17.43 1.87
C VAL A 82 -6.59 -15.98 1.76
N ILE A 83 -6.78 -15.35 2.92
CA ILE A 83 -6.99 -13.91 3.04
C ILE A 83 -6.08 -13.35 4.13
N GLY A 84 -5.64 -12.12 3.94
CA GLY A 84 -4.96 -11.37 4.97
C GLY A 84 -5.30 -9.90 4.85
N MET A 85 -5.78 -9.31 5.94
CA MET A 85 -6.03 -7.89 6.08
C MET A 85 -5.08 -7.33 7.13
N TYR A 86 -4.31 -6.32 6.76
CA TYR A 86 -3.27 -5.75 7.61
C TYR A 86 -3.41 -4.24 7.75
N ASN A 87 -3.12 -3.74 8.95
CA ASN A 87 -3.16 -2.33 9.29
C ASN A 87 -2.33 -2.11 10.55
N ASP A 88 -1.38 -1.18 10.55
CA ASP A 88 -0.60 -0.84 11.75
C ASP A 88 -1.40 0.01 12.75
N GLU A 89 -2.54 0.55 12.34
CA GLU A 89 -3.47 1.30 13.17
C GLU A 89 -4.83 0.59 13.20
N ILE A 90 -4.94 -0.47 14.00
CA ILE A 90 -6.16 -1.28 14.13
C ILE A 90 -7.22 -0.64 15.07
N PRO A 91 -8.50 -1.02 14.97
CA PRO A 91 -9.50 -0.66 15.98
C PRO A 91 -9.13 -1.18 17.38
N ASN A 92 -9.41 -0.40 18.44
CA ASN A 92 -8.97 -0.71 19.81
C ASN A 92 -9.49 -2.05 20.38
N TRP A 93 -10.61 -2.55 19.86
CA TRP A 93 -11.19 -3.84 20.26
C TRP A 93 -10.69 -5.02 19.44
N THR A 94 -10.00 -4.77 18.33
CA THR A 94 -9.44 -5.83 17.51
C THR A 94 -8.36 -6.54 18.31
N LYS A 95 -8.44 -7.88 18.33
CA LYS A 95 -7.46 -8.76 18.99
C LYS A 95 -6.82 -9.64 17.92
N PRO A 96 -5.74 -9.16 17.26
CA PRO A 96 -5.09 -9.95 16.23
C PRO A 96 -4.42 -11.19 16.81
N LEU A 97 -4.38 -12.26 16.03
CA LEU A 97 -3.71 -13.51 16.43
C LEU A 97 -2.20 -13.27 16.57
N GLY A 98 -1.61 -13.81 17.64
CA GLY A 98 -0.18 -13.67 17.91
C GLY A 98 0.32 -12.23 18.06
N TYR A 99 -0.58 -11.29 18.35
CA TYR A 99 -0.22 -9.89 18.59
C TYR A 99 0.56 -9.74 19.88
N ASP A 100 1.87 -9.55 19.74
CA ASP A 100 2.77 -9.23 20.83
C ASP A 100 2.61 -7.74 21.21
N ARG A 101 2.03 -7.50 22.39
CA ARG A 101 1.85 -6.15 22.96
C ARG A 101 3.15 -5.57 23.52
N GLU A 102 4.16 -6.39 23.75
CA GLU A 102 5.43 -6.02 24.37
C GLU A 102 6.49 -5.67 23.32
N ASN A 103 6.45 -6.28 22.12
CA ASN A 103 7.39 -6.01 21.01
C ASN A 103 6.72 -5.36 19.78
N LEU A 104 6.41 -4.06 19.88
CA LEU A 104 5.61 -3.27 18.93
C LEU A 104 6.38 -2.71 17.71
N TRP A 105 7.10 -3.55 16.96
CA TRP A 105 7.80 -3.09 15.74
C TRP A 105 7.12 -3.58 14.47
N TRP A 106 5.93 -3.02 14.19
CA TRP A 106 5.15 -3.28 12.99
C TRP A 106 5.48 -2.27 11.89
N GLY A 107 5.54 -2.76 10.65
CA GLY A 107 5.67 -1.90 9.48
C GLY A 107 4.52 -0.91 9.42
N HIS A 108 4.78 0.30 8.90
CA HIS A 108 3.71 1.22 8.56
C HIS A 108 3.09 0.70 7.27
N MET A 109 2.09 -0.16 7.37
CA MET A 109 1.48 -0.86 6.24
C MET A 109 -0.01 -1.02 6.44
N LYS A 110 -0.77 -0.82 5.37
CA LYS A 110 -2.22 -1.01 5.40
C LYS A 110 -2.71 -1.57 4.06
N GLY A 111 -3.52 -2.61 4.10
CA GLY A 111 -3.96 -3.28 2.90
C GLY A 111 -4.65 -4.61 3.17
N ALA A 112 -4.94 -5.31 2.07
CA ALA A 112 -5.57 -6.61 2.10
C ALA A 112 -5.12 -7.44 0.90
N PHE A 113 -5.10 -8.76 1.01
CA PHE A 113 -4.88 -9.65 -0.11
C PHE A 113 -5.76 -10.89 0.01
N ALA A 114 -6.07 -11.49 -1.12
CA ALA A 114 -6.88 -12.70 -1.19
C ALA A 114 -6.51 -13.53 -2.42
N PHE A 115 -6.46 -14.86 -2.27
CA PHE A 115 -6.26 -15.83 -3.34
C PHE A 115 -7.12 -17.07 -3.06
N ASP A 116 -7.60 -17.74 -4.09
CA ASP A 116 -8.41 -18.97 -4.00
C ASP A 116 -7.93 -20.06 -4.98
N ASP A 117 -8.82 -20.97 -5.37
CA ASP A 117 -8.59 -22.06 -6.31
C ASP A 117 -8.71 -21.65 -7.78
N THR A 118 -9.04 -20.39 -8.09
CA THR A 118 -9.13 -19.90 -9.48
C THR A 118 -7.77 -19.45 -10.05
N ASP A 119 -6.66 -19.73 -9.35
CA ASP A 119 -5.29 -19.30 -9.66
C ASP A 119 -5.08 -17.78 -9.78
N THR A 120 -6.07 -16.99 -9.38
CA THR A 120 -6.01 -15.55 -9.33
C THR A 120 -6.39 -15.04 -7.95
N GLY A 121 -6.13 -13.76 -7.74
CA GLY A 121 -6.47 -13.07 -6.54
C GLY A 121 -6.15 -11.60 -6.67
N PHE A 122 -6.06 -10.90 -5.56
CA PHE A 122 -5.74 -9.49 -5.59
C PHE A 122 -4.88 -9.07 -4.40
N TRP A 123 -4.24 -7.91 -4.57
CA TRP A 123 -3.55 -7.20 -3.52
C TRP A 123 -3.98 -5.73 -3.50
N VAL A 124 -4.52 -5.30 -2.37
CA VAL A 124 -4.88 -3.93 -2.05
C VAL A 124 -3.82 -3.28 -1.18
N ILE A 125 -3.37 -2.09 -1.55
CA ILE A 125 -2.51 -1.19 -0.77
C ILE A 125 -3.27 0.11 -0.55
N HIS A 126 -3.33 0.61 0.68
CA HIS A 126 -4.07 1.84 0.97
C HIS A 126 -3.49 2.64 2.14
N SER A 127 -4.01 3.84 2.36
CA SER A 127 -3.57 4.74 3.43
C SER A 127 -4.60 4.95 4.56
N ILE A 128 -5.58 4.05 4.67
CA ILE A 128 -6.77 4.20 5.52
C ILE A 128 -6.59 3.53 6.90
N PRO A 129 -6.37 4.29 7.99
CA PRO A 129 -6.25 3.70 9.33
C PRO A 129 -7.55 3.02 9.74
N LYS A 130 -7.45 1.87 10.44
CA LYS A 130 -8.59 1.11 10.99
C LYS A 130 -9.55 0.53 9.95
N LEU A 131 -9.13 0.41 8.69
CA LEU A 131 -9.90 -0.26 7.63
C LEU A 131 -9.42 -1.72 7.49
N SER A 132 -10.32 -2.72 7.44
CA SER A 132 -11.75 -2.62 7.82
C SER A 132 -11.91 -2.48 9.33
N TYR A 133 -13.00 -1.86 9.78
CA TYR A 133 -13.29 -1.70 11.22
C TYR A 133 -13.72 -3.03 11.89
N THR A 134 -14.07 -4.03 11.09
CA THR A 134 -14.38 -5.41 11.51
C THR A 134 -13.48 -6.39 10.76
N ASN A 135 -13.40 -7.64 11.22
CA ASN A 135 -12.59 -8.69 10.58
C ASN A 135 -13.37 -9.56 9.58
N LEU A 136 -14.67 -9.30 9.38
CA LEU A 136 -15.58 -10.17 8.63
C LEU A 136 -16.44 -9.42 7.60
N SER A 137 -16.32 -8.09 7.53
CA SER A 137 -17.10 -7.28 6.59
C SER A 137 -16.40 -5.97 6.29
N TYR A 138 -16.75 -5.32 5.20
CA TYR A 138 -16.27 -3.98 4.90
C TYR A 138 -17.01 -2.93 5.74
N VAL A 139 -16.29 -2.29 6.67
CA VAL A 139 -16.79 -1.17 7.47
C VAL A 139 -15.75 -0.06 7.42
N TYR A 140 -16.10 1.01 6.72
CA TYR A 140 -15.25 2.17 6.61
C TYR A 140 -15.20 2.94 7.94
N PRO A 141 -14.01 3.26 8.46
CA PRO A 141 -13.88 3.90 9.76
C PRO A 141 -14.30 5.37 9.68
N ARG A 142 -15.09 5.84 10.65
CA ARG A 142 -15.50 7.26 10.76
C ARG A 142 -14.29 8.21 10.79
N THR A 143 -13.16 7.77 11.33
CA THR A 143 -11.91 8.53 11.37
C THR A 143 -11.30 8.79 9.98
N GLY A 144 -11.71 8.03 8.95
CA GLY A 144 -11.30 8.26 7.56
C GLY A 144 -11.92 9.50 6.90
N TYR A 145 -12.90 10.15 7.54
CA TYR A 145 -13.56 11.35 7.01
C TYR A 145 -12.59 12.52 6.75
N THR A 146 -11.66 12.77 7.68
CA THR A 146 -10.92 14.04 7.75
C THR A 146 -9.94 14.25 6.60
N TYR A 147 -9.17 13.22 6.24
CA TYR A 147 -7.98 13.36 5.40
C TYR A 147 -8.16 12.75 4.01
N GLY A 148 -7.38 13.25 3.05
CA GLY A 148 -7.21 12.60 1.75
C GLY A 148 -6.55 11.24 1.92
N GLN A 149 -6.92 10.25 1.11
CA GLN A 149 -6.34 8.90 1.18
C GLN A 149 -6.28 8.28 -0.21
N HIS A 150 -5.15 7.64 -0.53
CA HIS A 150 -5.05 6.80 -1.72
C HIS A 150 -5.37 5.34 -1.39
N PHE A 151 -5.74 4.61 -2.44
CA PHE A 151 -5.81 3.15 -2.47
C PHE A 151 -5.52 2.63 -3.88
N LEU A 152 -4.96 1.43 -3.95
CA LEU A 152 -4.61 0.69 -5.17
C LEU A 152 -5.06 -0.75 -4.98
N CYS A 153 -5.70 -1.34 -5.97
CA CYS A 153 -5.90 -2.77 -6.08
C CYS A 153 -5.29 -3.27 -7.39
N VAL A 154 -4.56 -4.38 -7.32
CA VAL A 154 -4.06 -5.11 -8.49
C VAL A 154 -4.52 -6.57 -8.43
N THR A 155 -5.08 -7.06 -9.53
CA THR A 155 -5.40 -8.48 -9.72
C THR A 155 -4.12 -9.21 -10.11
N LEU A 156 -3.79 -10.29 -9.40
CA LEU A 156 -2.53 -11.03 -9.54
C LEU A 156 -2.80 -12.52 -9.72
N GLU A 157 -1.92 -13.20 -10.45
CA GLU A 157 -1.88 -14.67 -10.46
C GLU A 157 -1.30 -15.19 -9.14
N LYS A 158 -1.82 -16.33 -8.64
CA LYS A 158 -1.40 -16.99 -7.40
C LYS A 158 0.08 -17.36 -7.36
N LYS A 159 0.71 -17.53 -8.53
CA LYS A 159 2.17 -17.73 -8.66
C LYS A 159 3.01 -16.64 -7.99
N TYR A 160 2.46 -15.43 -7.79
CA TYR A 160 3.14 -14.33 -7.11
C TYR A 160 3.03 -14.36 -5.58
N LEU A 161 2.26 -15.29 -4.99
CA LEU A 161 2.05 -15.36 -3.55
C LEU A 161 3.36 -15.52 -2.76
N GLU A 162 4.31 -16.32 -3.25
CA GLU A 162 5.65 -16.46 -2.66
C GLU A 162 6.43 -15.12 -2.66
N SER A 163 6.26 -14.33 -3.71
CA SER A 163 6.84 -12.99 -3.80
C SER A 163 6.21 -12.05 -2.77
N LEU A 164 4.89 -12.11 -2.56
CA LEU A 164 4.19 -11.35 -1.52
C LEU A 164 4.67 -11.73 -0.11
N ILE A 165 4.80 -13.04 0.17
CA ILE A 165 5.33 -13.58 1.45
C ILE A 165 6.69 -12.96 1.75
N THR A 166 7.57 -12.93 0.74
CA THR A 166 8.89 -12.29 0.86
C THR A 166 8.77 -10.80 1.23
N GLN A 167 7.87 -10.05 0.59
CA GLN A 167 7.69 -8.62 0.89
C GLN A 167 7.12 -8.40 2.29
N PHE A 168 6.18 -9.24 2.74
CA PHE A 168 5.58 -9.18 4.07
C PHE A 168 6.57 -9.59 5.16
N ALA A 169 7.43 -10.58 4.94
CA ALA A 169 8.47 -10.95 5.88
C ALA A 169 9.47 -9.80 6.13
N LEU A 170 9.77 -9.02 5.10
CA LEU A 170 10.62 -7.82 5.21
C LEU A 170 9.93 -6.69 5.96
N ALA A 171 8.75 -6.30 5.51
CA ALA A 171 8.08 -5.10 6.00
C ALA A 171 7.32 -5.31 7.32
N ARG A 172 7.01 -6.57 7.66
CA ARG A 172 6.34 -6.98 8.90
C ARG A 172 5.02 -6.23 9.14
N PRO A 173 4.03 -6.35 8.23
CA PRO A 173 2.70 -5.79 8.45
C PRO A 173 2.04 -6.41 9.69
N LEU A 174 1.20 -5.64 10.37
CA LEU A 174 0.32 -6.15 11.42
C LEU A 174 -0.97 -6.68 10.79
N PHE A 175 -1.11 -8.00 10.71
CA PHE A 175 -2.34 -8.64 10.24
C PHE A 175 -3.41 -8.54 11.31
N GLN A 176 -4.45 -7.76 11.04
CA GLN A 176 -5.57 -7.53 11.96
C GLN A 176 -6.64 -8.62 11.87
N GLY A 177 -6.75 -9.27 10.70
CA GLY A 177 -7.65 -10.39 10.44
C GLY A 177 -7.13 -11.22 9.26
N ALA A 178 -7.29 -12.54 9.35
CA ALA A 178 -6.77 -13.47 8.35
C ALA A 178 -7.51 -14.81 8.41
N TYR A 179 -7.52 -15.51 7.28
CA TYR A 179 -7.89 -16.92 7.18
C TYR A 179 -6.95 -17.61 6.20
N ILE A 180 -6.57 -18.86 6.48
CA ILE A 180 -5.75 -19.67 5.60
C ILE A 180 -6.25 -21.11 5.67
N SER A 181 -6.63 -21.66 4.51
CA SER A 181 -7.10 -23.04 4.43
C SER A 181 -5.97 -24.04 4.75
N PRO A 182 -6.29 -25.28 5.16
CA PRO A 182 -5.26 -26.28 5.49
C PRO A 182 -4.30 -26.59 4.34
N SER A 183 -4.78 -26.62 3.10
CA SER A 183 -3.96 -26.87 1.91
C SER A 183 -2.97 -25.73 1.66
N VAL A 184 -3.45 -24.48 1.64
CA VAL A 184 -2.59 -23.29 1.45
C VAL A 184 -1.61 -23.14 2.60
N LYS A 185 -2.00 -23.47 3.83
CA LYS A 185 -1.10 -23.48 5.00
C LYS A 185 0.03 -24.51 4.85
N SER A 186 -0.27 -25.69 4.29
CA SER A 186 0.73 -26.72 4.03
C SER A 186 1.70 -26.32 2.93
N GLU A 187 1.20 -25.61 1.91
CA GLU A 187 2.00 -25.14 0.78
C GLU A 187 2.88 -23.92 1.17
N PHE A 188 2.33 -22.98 1.94
CA PHE A 188 2.98 -21.72 2.33
C PHE A 188 3.08 -21.58 3.86
N PRO A 189 3.95 -22.36 4.53
CA PRO A 189 4.05 -22.34 5.99
C PRO A 189 4.52 -20.99 6.56
N ASP A 190 5.36 -20.25 5.84
CA ASP A 190 5.80 -18.92 6.27
C ASP A 190 4.68 -17.89 6.17
N LEU A 191 3.77 -18.01 5.20
CA LEU A 191 2.54 -17.20 5.19
C LEU A 191 1.69 -17.46 6.43
N ALA A 192 1.53 -18.73 6.82
CA ALA A 192 0.78 -19.09 8.01
C ALA A 192 1.37 -18.50 9.31
N LYS A 193 2.70 -18.38 9.39
CA LYS A 193 3.38 -17.67 10.49
C LYS A 193 3.09 -16.17 10.45
N LEU A 194 3.24 -15.55 9.27
CA LEU A 194 2.99 -14.11 9.09
C LEU A 194 1.56 -13.73 9.45
N LEU A 195 0.55 -14.52 9.02
CA LEU A 195 -0.86 -14.27 9.33
C LEU A 195 -1.19 -14.43 10.83
N GLN A 196 -0.32 -15.11 11.59
CA GLN A 196 -0.35 -15.16 13.05
C GLN A 196 0.58 -14.12 13.68
N ASN A 197 1.01 -13.11 12.93
CA ASN A 197 1.91 -12.04 13.35
C ASN A 197 3.26 -12.53 13.91
N GLN A 198 3.68 -13.75 13.54
CA GLN A 198 4.98 -14.29 13.92
C GLN A 198 6.07 -13.77 12.98
N LYS A 199 7.28 -13.58 13.51
CA LYS A 199 8.42 -13.12 12.72
C LYS A 199 8.88 -14.23 11.76
N VAL A 200 9.00 -13.89 10.48
CA VAL A 200 9.73 -14.67 9.47
C VAL A 200 11.03 -13.92 9.19
N PHE A 201 12.17 -14.60 9.31
CA PHE A 201 13.47 -13.97 9.18
C PHE A 201 13.84 -13.76 7.71
N THR A 202 14.50 -12.65 7.44
CA THR A 202 14.96 -12.27 6.11
C THR A 202 16.46 -11.98 6.15
N VAL A 203 17.15 -12.25 5.06
CA VAL A 203 18.62 -12.08 4.94
C VAL A 203 19.03 -10.66 4.55
N THR A 204 18.15 -9.90 3.91
CA THR A 204 18.43 -8.53 3.47
C THR A 204 17.45 -7.56 4.12
N PRO A 205 17.85 -6.30 4.38
CA PRO A 205 16.95 -5.33 4.99
C PRO A 205 15.95 -4.71 3.99
N SER A 206 16.10 -4.97 2.69
CA SER A 206 15.25 -4.47 1.63
C SER A 206 15.26 -5.39 0.41
N ARG A 207 14.18 -5.40 -0.37
CA ARG A 207 14.08 -6.14 -1.64
C ARG A 207 13.11 -5.48 -2.59
N VAL A 208 13.38 -5.63 -3.88
CA VAL A 208 12.44 -5.32 -4.96
C VAL A 208 12.05 -6.63 -5.63
N ILE A 209 10.76 -6.79 -5.94
CA ILE A 209 10.24 -7.87 -6.77
C ILE A 209 9.57 -7.27 -7.99
N GLU A 210 9.64 -8.00 -9.10
CA GLU A 210 8.95 -7.67 -10.34
C GLU A 210 7.78 -8.65 -10.50
N ILE A 211 6.57 -8.11 -10.63
CA ILE A 211 5.34 -8.87 -10.84
C ILE A 211 4.53 -8.21 -11.96
N GLN A 212 3.47 -8.87 -12.41
CA GLN A 212 2.56 -8.33 -13.42
C GLN A 212 1.11 -8.56 -12.99
N THR A 213 0.21 -7.70 -13.43
CA THR A 213 -1.22 -7.94 -13.24
C THR A 213 -1.67 -9.18 -14.02
N ALA A 214 -2.74 -9.84 -13.60
CA ALA A 214 -3.17 -11.11 -14.20
C ALA A 214 -3.48 -10.98 -15.71
N LYS A 215 -4.04 -9.85 -16.16
CA LYS A 215 -4.23 -9.57 -17.60
C LYS A 215 -3.00 -8.92 -18.26
N SER A 216 -1.86 -8.85 -17.57
CA SER A 216 -0.61 -8.24 -18.02
C SER A 216 -0.73 -6.77 -18.44
N SER A 217 -1.72 -6.05 -17.91
CA SER A 217 -1.91 -4.61 -18.18
C SER A 217 -0.77 -3.78 -17.61
N PHE A 218 -0.19 -4.18 -16.47
CA PHE A 218 0.91 -3.47 -15.81
C PHE A 218 2.10 -4.38 -15.49
N GLN A 219 3.30 -3.83 -15.73
CA GLN A 219 4.52 -4.26 -15.06
C GLN A 219 4.66 -3.51 -13.73
N LEU A 220 4.89 -4.27 -12.67
CA LEU A 220 4.85 -3.79 -11.30
C LEU A 220 6.16 -4.09 -10.59
N ASN A 221 6.76 -3.08 -9.97
CA ASN A 221 7.90 -3.23 -9.08
C ASN A 221 7.44 -2.93 -7.66
N HIS A 222 7.33 -3.96 -6.81
CA HIS A 222 7.09 -3.73 -5.39
C HIS A 222 8.41 -3.62 -4.64
N PHE A 223 8.63 -2.47 -4.02
CA PHE A 223 9.76 -2.21 -3.13
C PHE A 223 9.33 -2.44 -1.70
N SER A 224 10.06 -3.27 -0.95
CA SER A 224 9.84 -3.47 0.49
C SER A 224 11.13 -3.24 1.26
N LYS A 225 11.01 -2.59 2.42
CA LYS A 225 12.08 -2.45 3.41
C LYS A 225 11.62 -2.93 4.78
N SER A 226 12.58 -3.38 5.58
CA SER A 226 12.45 -3.66 7.00
C SER A 226 12.80 -2.44 7.85
N SER A 227 12.55 -2.54 9.16
CA SER A 227 13.03 -1.55 10.15
C SER A 227 14.54 -1.34 10.07
N ASP A 228 15.29 -2.39 9.78
CA ASP A 228 16.75 -2.41 9.80
C ASP A 228 17.36 -1.70 8.58
N PHE A 229 16.54 -1.33 7.59
CA PHE A 229 17.00 -0.53 6.44
C PHE A 229 17.48 0.87 6.85
N GLY A 230 16.84 1.48 7.86
CA GLY A 230 17.30 2.70 8.52
C GLY A 230 17.42 3.96 7.65
N LYS A 231 16.84 3.96 6.43
CA LYS A 231 16.99 5.02 5.42
C LYS A 231 15.67 5.37 4.72
N ASP A 232 15.68 6.45 3.94
CA ASP A 232 14.51 6.95 3.22
C ASP A 232 14.15 5.95 2.10
N LEU A 233 12.94 5.38 2.14
CA LEU A 233 12.47 4.44 1.12
C LEU A 233 12.63 5.02 -0.29
N TYR A 234 12.24 6.28 -0.49
CA TYR A 234 12.21 6.87 -1.82
C TYR A 234 13.60 7.32 -2.26
N ALA A 235 14.32 8.05 -1.42
CA ALA A 235 15.62 8.62 -1.79
C ALA A 235 16.77 7.61 -1.81
N ASP A 236 16.75 6.61 -0.93
CA ASP A 236 17.84 5.63 -0.80
C ASP A 236 17.55 4.29 -1.48
N PHE A 237 16.30 4.01 -1.88
CA PHE A 237 15.95 2.75 -2.52
C PHE A 237 15.23 2.91 -3.85
N VAL A 238 14.04 3.53 -3.87
CA VAL A 238 13.19 3.59 -5.07
C VAL A 238 13.83 4.42 -6.19
N ALA A 239 14.18 5.69 -5.94
CA ALA A 239 14.75 6.56 -6.97
C ALA A 239 16.07 6.03 -7.58
N PRO A 240 17.04 5.54 -6.77
CA PRO A 240 18.24 4.90 -7.32
C PRO A 240 17.97 3.65 -8.16
N LYS A 241 17.00 2.81 -7.76
CA LYS A 241 16.66 1.58 -8.49
C LYS A 241 15.92 1.87 -9.80
N LEU A 242 15.02 2.83 -9.80
CA LEU A 242 14.31 3.27 -11.01
C LEU A 242 15.18 4.16 -11.91
N LYS A 243 16.31 4.66 -11.39
CA LYS A 243 17.19 5.62 -12.08
C LYS A 243 16.43 6.89 -12.53
N LYS A 244 15.53 7.37 -11.69
CA LYS A 244 14.65 8.51 -11.95
C LYS A 244 14.49 9.34 -10.67
N SER A 245 14.49 10.66 -10.82
CA SER A 245 14.07 11.57 -9.75
C SER A 245 12.57 11.42 -9.47
N LEU A 246 12.14 11.68 -8.24
CA LEU A 246 10.75 11.53 -7.79
C LEU A 246 10.23 12.80 -7.12
N ASP A 247 8.96 13.09 -7.33
CA ASP A 247 8.16 13.97 -6.46
C ASP A 247 7.22 13.09 -5.61
N THR A 248 7.21 13.30 -4.30
CA THR A 248 6.56 12.41 -3.32
C THR A 248 5.48 13.14 -2.52
N GLU A 249 4.24 12.69 -2.63
CA GLU A 249 3.12 13.10 -1.77
C GLU A 249 3.08 12.13 -0.60
N THR A 250 3.31 12.65 0.60
CA THR A 250 3.24 11.88 1.84
C THR A 250 2.78 12.81 2.95
N TRP A 251 2.11 12.24 3.96
CA TRP A 251 1.70 12.96 5.16
C TRP A 251 2.84 13.78 5.79
N GLN A 252 2.65 15.10 5.92
CA GLN A 252 3.61 15.99 6.61
C GLN A 252 2.95 16.85 7.69
N HIS A 253 1.81 16.41 8.27
CA HIS A 253 1.15 17.12 9.36
C HIS A 253 2.11 17.36 10.54
N ASP A 254 2.88 16.32 10.91
CA ASP A 254 3.83 16.34 12.03
C ASP A 254 5.28 16.56 11.56
N GLY A 255 5.44 17.17 10.38
CA GLY A 255 6.73 17.38 9.72
C GLY A 255 7.13 16.25 8.77
N SER A 256 8.23 16.46 8.05
CA SER A 256 8.81 15.56 7.05
C SER A 256 10.33 15.75 7.02
N ILE A 257 11.08 14.74 6.58
CA ILE A 257 12.49 14.93 6.22
C ILE A 257 12.57 15.87 5.00
N PRO A 258 13.60 16.73 4.90
CA PRO A 258 13.73 17.64 3.76
C PRO A 258 13.84 16.90 2.42
N SER A 259 13.48 17.59 1.35
CA SER A 259 13.71 17.13 -0.02
C SER A 259 15.19 16.77 -0.25
N ALA A 260 15.43 15.56 -0.77
CA ALA A 260 16.76 15.04 -1.06
C ALA A 260 17.23 15.51 -2.44
N CYS A 261 17.61 16.79 -2.53
CA CYS A 261 17.88 17.44 -3.82
C CYS A 261 19.26 17.15 -4.41
N ARG A 262 20.30 17.09 -3.56
CA ARG A 262 21.70 17.00 -4.00
C ARG A 262 22.15 15.55 -4.15
N ARG A 263 21.51 14.82 -5.07
CA ARG A 263 21.78 13.41 -5.39
C ARG A 263 21.68 13.21 -6.90
N GLN A 264 22.19 12.09 -7.39
CA GLN A 264 22.03 11.71 -8.81
C GLN A 264 20.54 11.67 -9.23
N TYR A 265 19.68 11.18 -8.33
CA TYR A 265 18.23 11.18 -8.49
C TYR A 265 17.61 11.89 -7.29
N SER A 266 16.99 13.05 -7.53
CA SER A 266 16.42 13.87 -6.46
C SER A 266 15.07 13.32 -6.00
N VAL A 267 14.75 13.46 -4.73
CA VAL A 267 13.41 13.14 -4.20
C VAL A 267 12.83 14.33 -3.46
N LYS A 268 11.81 14.97 -4.04
CA LYS A 268 11.21 16.19 -3.50
C LYS A 268 9.85 15.93 -2.88
N ASN A 269 9.54 16.66 -1.81
CA ASN A 269 8.24 16.60 -1.16
C ASN A 269 7.21 17.43 -1.94
N ILE A 270 6.09 16.83 -2.32
CA ILE A 270 4.92 17.56 -2.81
C ILE A 270 4.30 18.33 -1.63
N LYS A 271 3.85 19.56 -1.87
CA LYS A 271 3.20 20.43 -0.87
C LYS A 271 1.71 20.60 -1.14
N SER A 272 1.30 20.53 -2.40
CA SER A 272 -0.11 20.50 -2.75
C SER A 272 -0.34 19.85 -4.11
N ILE A 273 -1.53 19.27 -4.23
CA ILE A 273 -2.04 18.65 -5.45
C ILE A 273 -3.40 19.24 -5.83
N TYR A 274 -3.77 19.10 -7.11
CA TYR A 274 -5.05 19.52 -7.64
C TYR A 274 -5.71 18.44 -8.48
N ILE A 275 -6.90 18.05 -8.07
CA ILE A 275 -7.72 17.06 -8.75
C ILE A 275 -8.73 17.81 -9.61
N GLY A 276 -8.43 17.92 -10.91
CA GLY A 276 -9.26 18.66 -11.87
C GLY A 276 -10.68 18.14 -11.99
N ALA A 277 -10.89 16.83 -11.84
CA ALA A 277 -12.21 16.19 -11.92
C ALA A 277 -13.23 16.74 -10.90
N THR A 278 -12.76 17.29 -9.78
CA THR A 278 -13.60 17.85 -8.72
C THR A 278 -13.23 19.29 -8.36
N GLY A 279 -12.29 19.90 -9.06
CA GLY A 279 -11.75 21.22 -8.73
C GLY A 279 -11.11 21.31 -7.33
N THR A 280 -10.68 20.17 -6.77
CA THR A 280 -10.24 20.10 -5.37
C THR A 280 -8.73 20.28 -5.26
N THR A 281 -8.29 21.24 -4.45
CA THR A 281 -6.88 21.36 -4.03
C THR A 281 -6.69 20.68 -2.68
N ILE A 282 -5.71 19.79 -2.58
CA ILE A 282 -5.35 19.12 -1.34
C ILE A 282 -3.94 19.55 -0.94
N ARG A 283 -3.79 20.02 0.30
CA ARG A 283 -2.47 20.28 0.90
C ARG A 283 -1.97 19.01 1.58
N ASN A 284 -0.67 18.77 1.53
CA ASN A 284 -0.05 17.56 2.07
C ASN A 284 -0.30 17.34 3.58
N ALA A 285 -0.55 18.40 4.36
CA ALA A 285 -0.88 18.30 5.79
C ALA A 285 -2.32 17.81 6.04
N GLN A 286 -3.11 17.71 4.99
CA GLN A 286 -4.50 17.24 4.96
C GLN A 286 -4.61 15.90 4.19
N ASP A 287 -3.50 15.23 3.91
CA ASP A 287 -3.45 14.08 3.02
C ASP A 287 -2.63 12.92 3.57
N HIS A 288 -3.30 11.83 3.92
CA HIS A 288 -2.68 10.56 4.36
C HIS A 288 -2.11 9.76 3.19
N ALA A 289 -2.39 10.14 1.95
CA ALA A 289 -1.88 9.46 0.78
C ALA A 289 -0.35 9.42 0.77
N LYS A 290 0.17 8.39 0.10
CA LYS A 290 1.60 8.08 0.05
C LYS A 290 1.91 7.55 -1.34
N TRP A 291 2.30 8.47 -2.20
CA TRP A 291 2.64 8.13 -3.57
C TRP A 291 3.82 8.96 -4.07
N ALA A 292 4.49 8.45 -5.09
CA ALA A 292 5.64 9.08 -5.70
C ALA A 292 5.55 8.99 -7.22
N VAL A 293 5.84 10.07 -7.92
CA VAL A 293 5.79 10.13 -9.38
C VAL A 293 7.15 10.50 -9.93
N THR A 294 7.60 9.85 -11.01
CA THR A 294 8.87 10.24 -11.64
C THR A 294 8.79 11.62 -12.25
N VAL A 295 9.84 12.41 -12.04
CA VAL A 295 9.97 13.75 -12.62
C VAL A 295 10.35 13.61 -14.09
N SER A 296 9.61 14.29 -14.96
CA SER A 296 9.89 14.32 -16.39
C SER A 296 11.21 15.03 -16.67
N SER A 297 12.11 14.38 -17.39
CA SER A 297 13.39 14.92 -17.88
C SER A 297 13.27 15.65 -19.22
N LYS A 298 12.15 15.45 -19.92
CA LYS A 298 11.80 16.05 -21.22
C LYS A 298 10.37 16.59 -21.17
N LYS A 299 9.82 17.00 -22.32
CA LYS A 299 8.37 17.22 -22.42
C LYS A 299 7.64 15.93 -21.99
N PRO A 300 6.55 16.01 -21.20
CA PRO A 300 5.84 14.83 -20.70
C PRO A 300 5.33 13.87 -21.78
N THR A 301 5.13 14.35 -23.01
CA THR A 301 4.75 13.52 -24.17
C THR A 301 5.91 12.73 -24.77
N GLU A 302 7.15 13.11 -24.46
CA GLU A 302 8.39 12.55 -25.03
C GLU A 302 9.23 11.77 -24.01
N ASP A 303 8.98 11.94 -22.71
CA ASP A 303 9.61 11.12 -21.66
C ASP A 303 8.86 9.80 -21.52
N THR A 304 9.60 8.70 -21.64
CA THR A 304 9.08 7.33 -21.54
C THR A 304 9.76 6.58 -20.40
N GLY A 305 9.15 5.47 -19.98
CA GLY A 305 9.66 4.69 -18.85
C GLY A 305 9.48 5.40 -17.52
N ASN A 306 8.39 6.14 -17.38
CA ASN A 306 7.99 6.83 -16.16
C ASN A 306 7.17 5.91 -15.25
N TRP A 307 7.17 6.24 -13.97
CA TRP A 307 6.59 5.42 -12.92
C TRP A 307 5.73 6.26 -11.98
N ILE A 308 4.63 5.66 -11.53
CA ILE A 308 3.87 6.08 -10.36
C ILE A 308 3.97 4.98 -9.31
N CYS A 309 4.32 5.35 -8.09
CA CYS A 309 4.43 4.45 -6.96
C CYS A 309 3.37 4.79 -5.92
N LEU A 310 2.61 3.81 -5.43
CA LEU A 310 1.63 3.97 -4.36
C LEU A 310 1.99 3.02 -3.23
N GLY A 311 1.95 3.46 -1.97
CA GLY A 311 2.59 2.69 -0.91
C GLY A 311 2.23 3.09 0.50
N ASP A 312 3.03 2.58 1.42
CA ASP A 312 2.70 2.63 2.83
C ASP A 312 3.52 3.64 3.63
N ILE A 313 4.72 3.99 3.16
CA ILE A 313 5.70 4.78 3.92
C ILE A 313 5.60 6.27 3.61
N ASN A 314 5.42 7.08 4.65
CA ASN A 314 5.56 8.52 4.64
C ASN A 314 7.02 8.94 4.86
N ARG A 315 7.39 10.14 4.43
CA ARG A 315 8.76 10.67 4.58
C ARG A 315 8.94 11.39 5.91
N GLN A 316 8.57 10.76 7.03
CA GLN A 316 8.80 11.31 8.37
C GLN A 316 10.04 10.68 9.02
N PRO A 317 10.80 11.38 9.88
CA PRO A 317 12.03 10.83 10.46
C PRO A 317 11.87 9.47 11.14
N HIS A 318 10.78 9.27 11.89
CA HIS A 318 10.51 8.00 12.58
C HIS A 318 10.17 6.83 11.63
N GLN A 319 9.87 7.11 10.35
CA GLN A 319 9.57 6.09 9.35
C GLN A 319 10.83 5.49 8.72
N LEU A 320 12.01 6.05 8.99
CA LEU A 320 13.30 5.48 8.55
C LEU A 320 13.52 4.08 9.15
N GLU A 321 13.08 3.88 10.39
CA GLU A 321 13.25 2.67 11.19
C GLU A 321 11.97 1.80 11.23
N ARG A 322 11.02 2.02 10.32
CA ARG A 322 9.81 1.18 10.16
C ARG A 322 9.85 0.41 8.87
N GLY A 323 9.33 -0.81 8.89
CA GLY A 323 9.10 -1.60 7.68
C GLY A 323 7.93 -1.05 6.86
N GLY A 324 7.90 -1.36 5.57
CA GLY A 324 6.82 -0.97 4.65
C GLY A 324 7.31 -0.94 3.21
N GLY A 325 6.40 -0.65 2.28
CA GLY A 325 6.74 -0.70 0.86
C GLY A 325 6.01 0.30 -0.02
N THR A 326 6.24 0.17 -1.32
CA THR A 326 5.50 0.88 -2.36
C THR A 326 5.48 0.07 -3.65
N MET A 327 4.32 0.01 -4.30
CA MET A 327 4.10 -0.59 -5.60
C MET A 327 4.29 0.46 -6.68
N CYS A 328 5.34 0.32 -7.50
CA CYS A 328 5.61 1.17 -8.65
C CYS A 328 5.09 0.56 -9.94
N ILE A 329 4.33 1.33 -10.71
CA ILE A 329 3.65 0.94 -11.94
C ILE A 329 4.27 1.71 -13.10
N LYS A 330 4.75 0.99 -14.12
CA LYS A 330 5.31 1.58 -15.34
C LYS A 330 4.22 1.73 -16.39
N ASP A 331 3.49 2.83 -16.35
CA ASP A 331 2.44 3.13 -17.33
C ASP A 331 2.35 4.63 -17.61
N GLN A 332 2.42 5.00 -18.88
CA GLN A 332 2.51 6.41 -19.28
C GLN A 332 1.23 7.19 -18.97
N LYS A 333 0.05 6.60 -19.22
CA LYS A 333 -1.22 7.30 -19.00
C LYS A 333 -1.47 7.51 -17.52
N LEU A 334 -1.29 6.45 -16.72
CA LEU A 334 -1.44 6.49 -15.29
C LEU A 334 -0.43 7.44 -14.65
N TRP A 335 0.84 7.40 -15.09
CA TRP A 335 1.85 8.35 -14.68
C TRP A 335 1.42 9.80 -14.98
N GLN A 336 0.96 10.10 -16.19
CA GLN A 336 0.47 11.44 -16.55
C GLN A 336 -0.69 11.89 -15.67
N SER A 337 -1.64 11.01 -15.37
CA SER A 337 -2.78 11.30 -14.50
C SER A 337 -2.37 11.71 -13.09
N PHE A 338 -1.29 11.16 -12.53
CA PHE A 338 -0.74 11.57 -11.23
C PHE A 338 0.21 12.76 -11.33
N TYR A 339 1.05 12.79 -12.36
CA TYR A 339 2.00 13.88 -12.60
C TYR A 339 1.27 15.23 -12.74
N ASN A 340 0.12 15.24 -13.44
CA ASN A 340 -0.70 16.43 -13.62
C ASN A 340 -1.42 16.89 -12.33
N LEU A 341 -1.46 16.08 -11.28
CA LEU A 341 -1.99 16.51 -9.99
C LEU A 341 -1.02 17.45 -9.26
N VAL A 342 0.28 17.34 -9.52
CA VAL A 342 1.30 18.08 -8.76
C VAL A 342 1.21 19.57 -9.04
N GLN A 343 0.81 20.37 -8.04
CA GLN A 343 0.78 21.83 -8.15
C GLN A 343 2.05 22.48 -7.62
N ARG A 344 2.50 22.04 -6.45
CA ARG A 344 3.64 22.64 -5.76
C ARG A 344 4.52 21.57 -5.13
N VAL A 345 5.81 21.69 -5.37
CA VAL A 345 6.86 20.89 -4.72
C VAL A 345 7.68 21.78 -3.79
N GLU A 346 8.26 21.17 -2.77
CA GLU A 346 9.25 21.80 -1.92
C GLU A 346 10.45 22.25 -2.73
N GLU A 347 10.85 23.50 -2.52
CA GLU A 347 12.05 24.03 -3.14
C GLU A 347 13.29 23.49 -2.44
N CYS A 348 14.32 23.21 -3.24
CA CYS A 348 15.63 22.88 -2.71
C CYS A 348 16.27 24.14 -2.11
N SER A 349 16.66 24.12 -0.83
CA SER A 349 17.39 25.25 -0.25
C SER A 349 18.71 25.47 -1.01
N ARG A 350 19.00 26.73 -1.34
CA ARG A 350 20.29 27.12 -1.95
C ARG A 350 21.45 27.05 -0.96
N THR A 351 21.17 26.96 0.34
CA THR A 351 22.16 26.93 1.41
C THR A 351 22.45 25.50 1.87
N ASP A 352 23.74 25.17 1.90
CA ASP A 352 24.32 23.97 2.52
C ASP A 352 24.01 23.94 4.01
N TYR A 353 23.02 23.16 4.41
CA TYR A 353 22.97 22.68 5.79
C TYR A 353 23.49 21.25 5.78
N THR A 354 24.75 21.14 6.19
CA THR A 354 25.35 19.91 6.71
C THR A 354 24.45 19.36 7.80
N PHE A 355 23.60 18.39 7.45
CA PHE A 355 22.81 17.63 8.42
C PHE A 355 23.70 16.56 9.06
N VAL A 356 24.73 17.01 9.77
CA VAL A 356 25.57 16.19 10.65
C VAL A 356 25.70 17.02 11.93
N THR A 357 25.50 16.38 13.09
CA THR A 357 25.65 16.93 14.46
C THR A 357 24.45 17.62 15.15
N THR A 358 23.23 17.08 15.05
CA THR A 358 22.23 17.32 16.13
C THR A 358 21.60 16.06 16.72
N HIS A 359 21.68 14.90 16.05
CA HIS A 359 21.24 13.63 16.64
C HIS A 359 22.28 12.94 17.54
N LEU A 360 23.58 13.25 17.39
CA LEU A 360 24.62 12.76 18.30
C LEU A 360 24.60 13.49 19.66
N PHE A 361 24.13 14.74 19.72
CA PHE A 361 24.09 15.50 20.97
C PHE A 361 22.89 15.19 21.87
N LYS A 362 21.77 14.68 21.31
CA LYS A 362 20.62 14.25 22.15
C LYS A 362 20.83 12.91 22.85
N ARG A 363 21.73 12.04 22.36
CA ARG A 363 22.09 10.79 23.06
C ARG A 363 23.21 10.96 24.09
N LEU A 364 24.05 12.00 23.99
CA LEU A 364 25.07 12.25 25.01
C LEU A 364 24.50 12.85 26.30
N TRP A 365 23.43 13.66 26.21
CA TRP A 365 22.82 14.26 27.42
C TRP A 365 22.00 13.28 28.26
N THR A 366 21.42 12.25 27.65
CA THR A 366 20.75 11.16 28.40
C THR A 366 21.72 10.18 29.06
N LEU A 367 22.98 10.12 28.63
CA LEU A 367 24.02 9.32 29.28
C LEU A 367 24.76 10.07 30.39
N ILE A 368 24.88 11.41 30.31
CA ILE A 368 25.52 12.22 31.36
C ILE A 368 24.56 12.49 32.53
N GLY A 369 23.24 12.56 32.29
CA GLY A 369 22.24 12.75 33.35
C GLY A 369 21.99 11.54 34.26
N VAL A 370 22.47 10.34 33.88
CA VAL A 370 22.29 9.10 34.67
C VAL A 370 23.48 8.82 35.61
N VAL A 371 24.62 9.49 35.43
CA VAL A 371 25.81 9.28 36.27
C VAL A 371 25.82 10.18 37.52
N GLN A 372 24.95 11.19 37.61
CA GLN A 372 24.88 12.10 38.76
C GLN A 372 23.89 11.69 39.87
N PHE A 373 23.24 10.53 39.78
CA PHE A 373 22.29 10.05 40.81
C PHE A 373 22.80 8.91 41.70
N PHE A 374 24.11 8.60 41.68
CA PHE A 374 24.70 7.54 42.50
C PHE A 374 25.77 7.97 43.52
N TYR A 375 25.98 9.28 43.75
CA TYR A 375 26.77 9.76 44.89
C TYR A 375 26.19 11.07 45.43
N ALA A 376 25.27 10.95 46.39
CA ALA A 376 25.00 11.89 47.47
C ALA A 376 24.21 11.18 48.56
#